data_AF-A0A971QMF9-F1
#
_entry.id   AF-A0A971QMF9-F1
#
_cell.length_a   1.000
_cell.length_b   1.000
_cell.length_c   1.000
_cell.angle_alpha   90.00
_cell.angle_beta   90.00
_cell.angle_gamma   90.00
#
_symmetry.space_group_name_H-M   'P 1'
#
loop_
_entity.id
_entity.type
_entity.pdbx_description
1 polymer ?
#
loop_
_entity_poly.entity_id
_entity_poly.type
_entity_poly.pdbx_seq_one_letter_code
_entity_poly.pdbx_strand_id
1 'polypeptide(L)'
;MIFWGTFGVFMICLTLESITSWMFIRGSKKKHPELWVHSGEPTLMGNGDLISAWPLNKYLIDRAYKEISSEAAIEFAERLRLPFILSYFSALISVALFFVCLFVFGKPW
;
A
#
# COMPACT_ATOMS: atom_id res chain seq x y z
N MET A 1 12.74 -25.21 -1.65
CA MET A 1 12.25 -24.51 -2.85
C MET A 1 10.96 -23.73 -2.59
N ILE A 2 9.91 -24.36 -2.03
CA ILE A 2 8.62 -23.70 -1.75
C ILE A 2 8.78 -22.47 -0.83
N PHE A 3 9.53 -22.61 0.28
CA PHE A 3 9.82 -21.49 1.18
C PHE A 3 10.41 -20.28 0.44
N TRP A 4 11.51 -20.48 -0.30
CA TRP A 4 12.19 -19.41 -1.04
C TRP A 4 11.29 -18.77 -2.10
N GLY A 5 10.40 -19.56 -2.72
CA GLY A 5 9.36 -19.04 -3.62
C GLY A 5 8.37 -18.13 -2.89
N THR A 6 7.78 -18.59 -1.78
CA THR A 6 6.83 -17.79 -0.99
C THR A 6 7.47 -16.55 -0.37
N PHE A 7 8.71 -16.66 0.10
CA PHE A 7 9.49 -15.55 0.62
C PHE A 7 9.80 -14.51 -0.48
N GLY A 8 10.17 -14.97 -1.68
CA GLY A 8 10.39 -14.09 -2.82
C GLY A 8 9.13 -13.32 -3.21
N VAL A 9 7.97 -14.00 -3.29
CA VAL A 9 6.68 -13.35 -3.55
C VAL A 9 6.35 -12.33 -2.47
N PHE A 10 6.51 -12.71 -1.20
CA PHE A 10 6.31 -11.81 -0.06
C PHE A 10 7.16 -10.53 -0.14
N MET A 11 8.46 -10.67 -0.42
CA MET A 11 9.36 -9.52 -0.56
C MET A 11 8.99 -8.63 -1.76
N ILE A 12 8.58 -9.22 -2.89
CA ILE A 12 8.13 -8.46 -4.06
C ILE A 12 6.85 -7.67 -3.73
N CYS A 13 5.86 -8.31 -3.10
CA CYS A 13 4.61 -7.65 -2.74
C CYS A 13 4.82 -6.51 -1.74
N LEU A 14 5.65 -6.70 -0.70
CA LEU A 14 6.02 -5.63 0.22
C LEU A 14 6.73 -4.47 -0.49
N THR A 15 7.65 -4.79 -1.41
CA THR A 15 8.38 -3.76 -2.16
C THR A 15 7.43 -2.94 -3.04
N LEU A 16 6.50 -3.61 -3.72
CA LEU A 16 5.48 -2.94 -4.55
C LEU A 16 4.58 -2.04 -3.70
N GLU A 17 4.11 -2.54 -2.55
CA GLU A 17 3.31 -1.75 -1.60
C GLU A 17 4.08 -0.51 -1.15
N SER A 18 5.33 -0.66 -0.73
CA SER A 18 6.18 0.45 -0.29
C SER A 18 6.43 1.48 -1.40
N ILE A 19 6.63 1.04 -2.65
CA ILE A 19 6.79 1.93 -3.80
C ILE A 19 5.48 2.71 -4.05
N THR A 20 4.32 2.05 -4.04
CA THR A 20 3.03 2.72 -4.24
C THR A 20 2.71 3.71 -3.12
N SER A 21 2.97 3.33 -1.86
CA SER A 21 2.86 4.18 -0.68
C SER A 21 3.76 5.41 -0.79
N TRP A 22 5.00 5.22 -1.21
CA TRP A 22 5.92 6.32 -1.45
C TRP A 22 5.49 7.25 -2.58
N MET A 23 5.05 6.71 -3.72
CA MET A 23 4.59 7.51 -4.86
C MET A 23 3.39 8.38 -4.48
N PHE A 24 2.42 7.82 -3.76
CA PHE A 24 1.23 8.56 -3.32
C PHE A 24 1.59 9.62 -2.29
N ILE A 25 2.31 9.28 -1.23
CA ILE A 25 2.64 10.20 -0.13
C ILE A 25 3.53 11.34 -0.64
N ARG A 26 4.58 11.02 -1.38
CA ARG A 26 5.49 12.05 -1.90
C ARG A 26 4.86 12.85 -3.03
N GLY A 27 4.07 12.21 -3.88
CA GLY A 27 3.37 12.85 -4.99
C GLY A 27 2.29 13.81 -4.51
N SER A 28 1.44 13.38 -3.57
CA SER A 28 0.43 14.24 -2.94
C SER A 28 1.08 15.40 -2.20
N LYS A 29 2.05 15.14 -1.31
CA LYS A 29 2.73 16.21 -0.56
C LYS A 29 3.39 17.27 -1.44
N LYS A 30 3.96 16.88 -2.58
CA LYS A 30 4.69 17.80 -3.47
C LYS A 30 3.78 18.53 -4.48
N LYS A 31 2.80 17.84 -5.05
CA LYS A 31 2.01 18.35 -6.19
C LYS A 31 0.56 18.66 -5.87
N HIS A 32 0.00 17.99 -4.87
CA HIS A 32 -1.42 18.07 -4.50
C HIS A 32 -1.56 18.18 -2.97
N PRO A 33 -1.09 19.27 -2.35
CA PRO A 33 -1.02 19.39 -0.88
C PRO A 33 -2.40 19.28 -0.22
N GLU A 34 -3.46 19.75 -0.89
CA GLU A 34 -4.85 19.56 -0.46
C GLU A 34 -5.24 18.08 -0.30
N LEU A 35 -4.79 17.20 -1.21
CA LEU A 35 -5.00 15.76 -1.12
C LEU A 35 -4.20 15.15 0.02
N TRP A 36 -2.98 15.64 0.22
CA TRP A 36 -2.13 15.18 1.32
C TRP A 36 -2.73 15.51 2.68
N VAL A 37 -3.24 16.74 2.87
CA VAL A 37 -3.91 17.16 4.11
C VAL A 37 -5.22 16.40 4.29
N HIS A 38 -6.05 16.29 3.24
CA HIS A 38 -7.33 15.59 3.31
C HIS A 38 -7.20 14.09 3.63
N SER A 39 -6.11 13.46 3.20
CA SER A 39 -5.81 12.07 3.53
C SER A 39 -5.23 11.86 4.93
N GLY A 40 -5.17 12.90 5.77
CA GLY A 40 -4.68 12.81 7.15
C GLY A 40 -3.16 12.96 7.27
N GLU A 41 -2.54 13.70 6.36
CA GLU A 41 -1.09 13.99 6.36
C GLU A 41 -0.21 12.74 6.43
N PRO A 42 -0.45 11.72 5.58
CA PRO A 42 0.26 10.46 5.67
C PRO A 42 1.76 10.66 5.54
N THR A 43 2.52 9.98 6.40
CA THR A 43 3.98 9.96 6.37
C THR A 43 4.48 8.56 5.98
N LEU A 44 5.70 8.48 5.44
CA LEU A 44 6.32 7.20 5.09
C LEU A 44 6.50 6.31 6.33
N MET A 45 6.94 6.88 7.45
CA MET A 45 7.05 6.14 8.71
C MET A 45 5.69 5.75 9.29
N GLY A 46 4.68 6.63 9.16
CA GLY A 46 3.30 6.35 9.59
C GLY A 46 2.55 5.37 8.69
N ASN A 47 3.11 4.99 7.53
CA ASN A 47 2.63 3.93 6.65
C ASN A 47 3.73 2.86 6.48
N GLY A 48 4.53 2.62 7.51
CA GLY A 48 5.68 1.72 7.46
C GLY A 48 5.34 0.23 7.52
N ASP A 49 4.11 -0.12 7.88
CA ASP A 49 3.62 -1.48 7.98
C ASP A 49 2.16 -1.59 7.49
N LEU A 50 1.69 -2.82 7.25
CA LEU A 50 0.35 -3.06 6.69
C LEU A 50 -0.80 -2.64 7.62
N ILE A 51 -0.56 -2.59 8.93
CA ILE A 51 -1.59 -2.17 9.90
C ILE A 51 -1.70 -0.65 9.88
N SER A 52 -0.56 0.05 9.95
CA SER A 52 -0.50 1.50 9.91
C SER A 52 -0.88 2.08 8.54
N ALA A 53 -0.68 1.33 7.45
CA ALA A 53 -1.13 1.71 6.11
C ALA A 53 -2.65 1.55 5.86
N TRP A 54 -3.38 0.88 6.76
CA TRP A 54 -4.81 0.61 6.59
C TRP A 54 -5.68 1.87 6.45
N PRO A 55 -5.53 2.94 7.27
CA PRO A 55 -6.36 4.14 7.14
C PRO A 55 -6.24 4.81 5.77
N LEU A 56 -5.03 4.87 5.21
CA LEU A 56 -4.80 5.45 3.89
C LEU A 56 -5.38 4.56 2.78
N ASN A 57 -5.26 3.24 2.90
CA ASN A 57 -5.91 2.30 1.99
C ASN A 57 -7.44 2.44 2.04
N LYS A 58 -8.01 2.51 3.24
CA LYS A 58 -9.45 2.72 3.44
C LYS A 58 -9.91 4.01 2.78
N TYR A 59 -9.17 5.10 2.95
CA TYR A 59 -9.43 6.38 2.29
C TYR A 59 -9.50 6.25 0.76
N LEU A 60 -8.60 5.49 0.14
CA LEU A 60 -8.58 5.23 -1.30
C LEU A 60 -9.68 4.27 -1.77
N ILE A 61 -10.04 3.29 -0.95
CA ILE A 61 -11.15 2.35 -1.18
C ILE A 61 -12.49 3.11 -1.18
N ASP A 62 -12.72 3.92 -0.15
CA ASP A 62 -13.94 4.71 0.06
C ASP A 62 -14.04 5.88 -0.93
N ARG A 63 -12.97 6.15 -1.69
CA ARG A 63 -12.86 7.26 -2.65
C ARG A 63 -13.11 8.63 -2.03
N ALA A 64 -12.79 8.81 -0.76
CA ALA A 64 -12.99 10.06 -0.04
C ALA A 64 -12.24 11.25 -0.67
N TYR A 65 -11.18 11.00 -1.45
CA TYR A 65 -10.49 12.03 -2.25
C TYR A 65 -11.39 12.73 -3.29
N LYS A 66 -12.56 12.19 -3.62
CA LYS A 66 -13.52 12.83 -4.54
C LYS A 66 -14.23 14.05 -3.92
N GLU A 67 -14.16 14.22 -2.60
CA GLU A 67 -14.73 15.38 -1.90
C GLU A 67 -13.85 16.64 -2.04
N ILE A 68 -12.63 16.49 -2.56
CA ILE A 68 -11.70 17.59 -2.82
C ILE A 68 -12.16 18.37 -4.05
N SER A 69 -12.03 19.70 -4.02
CA SER A 69 -12.46 20.58 -5.13
C SER A 69 -11.56 20.53 -6.38
N SER A 70 -10.35 20.02 -6.25
CA SER A 70 -9.32 20.04 -7.29
C SER A 70 -9.34 18.80 -8.15
N GLU A 71 -9.74 18.98 -9.40
CA GLU A 71 -9.81 17.90 -10.40
C GLU A 71 -8.45 17.22 -10.63
N ALA A 72 -7.36 18.00 -10.65
CA ALA A 72 -6.01 17.46 -10.84
C ALA A 72 -5.58 16.55 -9.67
N ALA A 73 -5.98 16.88 -8.44
CA ALA A 73 -5.72 16.06 -7.26
C ALA A 73 -6.55 14.77 -7.28
N ILE A 74 -7.82 14.85 -7.71
CA ILE A 74 -8.70 13.69 -7.90
C ILE A 74 -8.11 12.75 -8.96
N GLU A 75 -7.69 13.28 -10.11
CA GLU A 75 -7.13 12.47 -11.19
C GLU A 75 -5.83 11.75 -10.76
N PHE A 76 -4.95 12.45 -10.04
CA PHE A 76 -3.75 11.85 -9.45
C PHE A 76 -4.09 10.69 -8.50
N ALA A 77 -5.05 10.90 -7.60
CA ALA A 77 -5.50 9.87 -6.66
C ALA A 77 -6.13 8.68 -7.39
N GLU A 78 -7.01 8.92 -8.37
CA GLU A 78 -7.69 7.87 -9.14
C GLU A 78 -6.69 7.01 -9.93
N ARG A 79 -5.66 7.62 -10.53
CA ARG A 79 -4.62 6.90 -11.27
C ARG A 79 -3.79 5.97 -10.37
N LEU A 80 -3.48 6.40 -9.15
CA LEU A 80 -2.69 5.61 -8.21
C LEU A 80 -3.52 4.63 -7.37
N ARG A 81 -4.83 4.86 -7.25
CA ARG A 81 -5.74 4.08 -6.41
C ARG A 81 -5.67 2.57 -6.67
N LEU A 82 -5.83 2.14 -7.92
CA LEU A 82 -5.82 0.71 -8.24
C LEU A 82 -4.46 0.06 -7.95
N PRO A 83 -3.32 0.59 -8.43
CA PRO A 83 -2.00 0.08 -8.06
C PRO A 83 -1.79 -0.01 -6.55
N PHE A 84 -2.22 1.01 -5.81
CA PHE A 84 -2.04 1.10 -4.35
C PHE A 84 -2.87 0.06 -3.60
N ILE A 85 -4.15 -0.08 -3.93
CA ILE A 85 -5.03 -1.05 -3.29
C ILE A 85 -4.59 -2.48 -3.63
N LEU A 86 -4.22 -2.73 -4.89
CA LEU A 86 -3.78 -4.06 -5.33
C LEU A 86 -2.46 -4.47 -4.67
N SER A 87 -1.50 -3.55 -4.55
CA SER A 87 -0.23 -3.84 -3.88
C SER A 87 -0.44 -4.13 -2.40
N TYR A 88 -1.32 -3.38 -1.72
CA TYR A 88 -1.68 -3.63 -0.32
C TYR A 88 -2.30 -5.01 -0.09
N PHE A 89 -3.36 -5.36 -0.84
CA PHE A 89 -3.98 -6.68 -0.69
C PHE A 89 -3.05 -7.82 -1.11
N SER A 90 -2.21 -7.61 -2.12
CA SER A 90 -1.19 -8.60 -2.52
C SER A 90 -0.17 -8.82 -1.40
N ALA A 91 0.30 -7.74 -0.76
CA ALA A 91 1.16 -7.82 0.41
C ALA A 91 0.49 -8.59 1.55
N LEU A 92 -0.76 -8.27 1.88
CA LEU A 92 -1.52 -8.94 2.93
C LEU A 92 -1.72 -10.44 2.65
N ILE A 93 -2.08 -10.81 1.43
CA ILE A 93 -2.22 -12.22 1.01
C ILE A 93 -0.87 -12.93 1.06
N SER A 94 0.21 -12.29 0.59
CA SER A 94 1.55 -12.88 0.61
C SER A 94 2.07 -13.12 2.03
N VAL A 95 1.75 -12.24 2.99
CA VAL A 95 2.04 -12.44 4.42
C VAL A 95 1.33 -13.70 4.91
N ALA A 96 0.03 -13.83 4.64
CA ALA A 96 -0.74 -15.00 5.06
C ALA A 96 -0.19 -16.31 4.45
N LEU A 97 0.13 -16.30 3.16
CA LEU A 97 0.74 -17.45 2.46
C LEU A 97 2.11 -17.81 3.04
N PHE A 98 2.93 -16.81 3.38
CA PHE A 98 4.24 -17.04 3.99
C PHE A 98 4.10 -17.69 5.37
N PHE A 99 3.16 -17.21 6.21
CA PHE A 99 2.86 -17.84 7.49
C PHE A 99 2.35 -19.27 7.33
N VAL A 100 1.40 -19.51 6.40
CA VAL A 100 0.92 -20.87 6.10
C VAL A 100 2.09 -21.77 5.67
N CYS A 101 3.00 -21.27 4.82
CA CYS A 101 4.17 -22.03 4.41
C CYS A 101 5.06 -22.39 5.61
N LEU A 102 5.32 -21.42 6.51
CA LEU A 102 6.10 -21.64 7.73
C LEU A 102 5.45 -22.66 8.66
N PHE A 103 4.13 -22.60 8.86
CA PHE A 103 3.42 -23.51 9.77
C PHE A 103 3.28 -24.94 9.20
N VAL A 104 3.06 -25.08 7.90
CA VAL A 104 2.83 -26.39 7.25
C VAL A 104 4.13 -27.09 6.89
N PHE A 105 5.11 -26.36 6.35
CA PHE A 105 6.35 -26.94 5.82
C PHE A 105 7.59 -26.68 6.70
N GLY A 106 7.47 -25.85 7.74
CA GLY A 106 8.57 -25.50 8.64
C GLY A 106 9.58 -24.51 8.04
N LYS A 107 10.62 -24.19 8.82
CA LYS A 107 11.75 -23.38 8.35
C LYS A 107 12.63 -24.20 7.40
N PRO A 108 13.18 -23.63 6.31
CA PRO A 108 14.24 -24.30 5.59
C PRO A 108 15.43 -24.48 6.54
N TRP A 109 15.98 -25.69 6.57
CA TRP A 109 17.20 -26.03 7.31
C TRP A 109 18.42 -25.69 6.47
#